data_AF-A0A940TX38-F1
#
_entry.id   AF-A0A940TX38-F1
#
_cell.length_a   1.000
_cell.length_b   1.000
_cell.length_c   1.000
_cell.angle_alpha   90.00
_cell.angle_beta   90.00
_cell.angle_gamma   90.00
#
_symmetry.space_group_name_H-M   'P 1'
#
loop_
_entity.id
_entity.type
_entity.pdbx_description
1 polymer ?
#
loop_
_entity_poly.entity_id
_entity_poly.type
_entity_poly.pdbx_seq_one_letter_code
_entity_poly.pdbx_strand_id
1 'polypeptide(L)'
;MGVIIGGTFGFLGALTGILANTWLDARKARRDRLREVRLRLVGDRVQTSEVLDFISIGRQRQWPRFWVHSHADLSRAQLQEIDLRGQDLHGVKLFRANLSQIDLDLANLSGADLSKADMNGADLSLANLSGAKLGRANLAYAELFKADLSKTKLRNADLSHADLTQADLSGADLTMANLSGARLTGAKISPQQLASAASLEGATLPDGTLHQAPGEVFAEGSS
;
A
#
# COMPACT_ATOMS: atom_id res chain seq x y z
N MET A 1 27.91 57.00 -10.30
CA MET A 1 27.39 57.53 -11.57
C MET A 1 27.66 56.49 -12.64
N GLY A 2 26.63 55.92 -13.26
CA GLY A 2 26.77 54.91 -14.32
C GLY A 2 25.58 53.95 -14.40
N VAL A 3 24.66 54.27 -15.31
CA VAL A 3 23.40 53.58 -15.70
C VAL A 3 23.75 52.26 -16.46
N ILE A 4 22.92 51.22 -16.55
CA ILE A 4 22.17 50.81 -17.79
C ILE A 4 21.71 49.32 -17.75
N ILE A 5 20.41 49.10 -18.03
CA ILE A 5 19.70 47.97 -18.72
C ILE A 5 19.76 46.58 -18.04
N GLY A 6 18.69 45.81 -17.82
CA GLY A 6 17.42 45.61 -18.53
C GLY A 6 17.28 44.08 -18.77
N GLY A 7 16.11 43.50 -18.56
CA GLY A 7 15.95 42.05 -18.75
C GLY A 7 14.62 41.48 -18.28
N THR A 8 13.60 41.64 -19.10
CA THR A 8 12.34 40.89 -19.06
C THR A 8 12.58 39.41 -19.39
N PHE A 9 12.64 38.53 -18.39
CA PHE A 9 12.46 37.06 -18.51
C PHE A 9 12.18 36.52 -17.10
N GLY A 10 11.20 35.66 -16.80
CA GLY A 10 10.20 34.99 -17.60
C GLY A 10 9.08 34.53 -16.64
N PHE A 11 7.84 34.73 -17.05
CA PHE A 11 6.62 34.32 -16.35
C PHE A 11 6.38 32.80 -16.39
N LEU A 12 7.46 31.99 -16.33
CA LEU A 12 7.41 30.53 -16.46
C LEU A 12 8.04 29.78 -15.27
N GLY A 13 8.06 30.41 -14.08
CA GLY A 13 8.51 29.77 -12.82
C GLY A 13 7.41 29.60 -11.76
N ALA A 14 6.24 30.23 -11.93
CA ALA A 14 5.23 30.29 -10.89
C ALA A 14 4.35 29.02 -10.81
N LEU A 15 4.22 28.25 -11.90
CA LEU A 15 3.39 27.04 -11.90
C LEU A 15 4.09 25.80 -11.32
N THR A 16 5.43 25.72 -11.38
CA THR A 16 6.20 24.60 -10.81
C THR A 16 6.37 24.72 -9.29
N GLY A 17 6.39 25.95 -8.76
CA GLY A 17 6.46 26.20 -7.31
C GLY A 17 5.17 25.86 -6.55
N ILE A 18 4.00 25.98 -7.18
CA ILE A 18 2.71 25.71 -6.53
C ILE A 18 2.50 24.21 -6.32
N LEU A 19 2.96 23.35 -7.23
CA LEU A 19 2.90 21.88 -7.07
C LEU A 19 3.98 21.33 -6.11
N ALA A 20 5.13 21.99 -6.01
CA ALA A 20 6.17 21.63 -5.04
C ALA A 20 5.79 22.03 -3.60
N ASN A 21 5.09 23.15 -3.42
CA ASN A 21 4.64 23.63 -2.12
C ASN A 21 3.48 22.79 -1.56
N THR A 22 2.53 22.32 -2.38
CA THR A 22 1.45 21.44 -1.90
C THR A 22 1.98 20.11 -1.38
N TRP A 23 3.07 19.58 -1.95
CA TRP A 23 3.75 18.39 -1.45
C TRP A 23 4.49 18.65 -0.13
N LEU A 24 5.15 19.80 0.01
CA LEU A 24 5.84 20.20 1.25
C LEU A 24 4.85 20.49 2.40
N ASP A 25 3.69 21.08 2.08
CA ASP A 25 2.62 21.38 3.01
C ASP A 25 1.85 20.12 3.42
N ALA A 26 1.60 19.19 2.49
CA ALA A 26 1.08 17.86 2.82
C ALA A 26 2.03 17.12 3.78
N ARG A 27 3.35 17.28 3.59
CA ARG A 27 4.38 16.68 4.45
C ARG A 27 4.48 17.34 5.83
N LYS A 28 4.16 18.63 5.95
CA LYS A 28 4.10 19.36 7.24
C LYS A 28 2.80 19.07 7.98
N ALA A 29 1.67 19.06 7.27
CA ALA A 29 0.37 18.65 7.81
C ALA A 29 0.38 17.20 8.29
N ARG A 30 1.03 16.28 7.55
CA ARG A 30 1.26 14.89 8.00
C ARG A 30 2.07 14.86 9.31
N ARG A 31 3.07 15.73 9.46
CA ARG A 31 3.91 15.83 10.67
C ARG A 31 3.17 16.31 11.91
N ASP A 32 2.23 17.23 11.73
CA ASP A 32 1.43 17.76 12.85
C ASP A 32 0.27 16.81 13.20
N ARG A 33 -0.32 16.12 12.22
CA ARG A 33 -1.25 15.00 12.45
C ARG A 33 -0.59 13.85 13.21
N LEU A 34 0.66 13.51 12.86
CA LEU A 34 1.49 12.53 13.57
C LEU A 34 1.71 12.89 15.06
N ARG A 35 1.84 14.18 15.40
CA ARG A 35 1.94 14.64 16.79
C ARG A 35 0.62 14.47 17.54
N GLU A 36 -0.50 14.63 16.86
CA GLU A 36 -1.83 14.45 17.42
C GLU A 36 -2.18 12.96 17.60
N VAL A 37 -1.84 12.11 16.64
CA VAL A 37 -1.97 10.65 16.74
C VAL A 37 -1.10 10.08 17.85
N ARG A 38 0.11 10.62 18.04
CA ARG A 38 0.96 10.31 19.21
C ARG A 38 0.24 10.59 20.54
N LEU A 39 -0.56 11.65 20.64
CA LEU A 39 -1.30 11.96 21.87
C LEU A 39 -2.52 11.04 22.04
N ARG A 40 -3.15 10.61 20.94
CA ARG A 40 -4.32 9.70 20.96
C ARG A 40 -3.94 8.24 21.23
N LEU A 41 -2.83 7.75 20.68
CA LEU A 41 -2.32 6.38 20.93
C LEU A 41 -1.91 6.16 22.40
N VAL A 42 -1.42 7.22 23.07
CA VAL A 42 -1.11 7.19 24.51
C VAL A 42 -2.39 7.26 25.35
N GLY A 43 -3.46 7.85 24.83
CA GLY A 43 -4.75 8.00 25.52
C GLY A 43 -5.68 6.79 25.42
N ASP A 44 -5.69 6.09 24.28
CA ASP A 44 -6.61 4.97 24.02
C ASP A 44 -5.87 3.65 23.72
N ARG A 45 -5.71 2.85 24.77
CA ARG A 45 -5.56 1.38 24.77
C ARG A 45 -4.63 0.74 23.72
N VAL A 46 -3.40 1.19 23.63
CA VAL A 46 -2.31 0.39 23.06
C VAL A 46 -1.74 -0.52 24.17
N GLN A 47 -2.28 -1.73 24.31
CA GLN A 47 -1.93 -2.69 25.39
C GLN A 47 -0.81 -3.68 25.04
N THR A 48 0.31 -3.21 24.50
CA THR A 48 1.53 -4.02 24.53
C THR A 48 2.73 -3.12 24.84
N SER A 49 3.51 -3.53 25.84
CA SER A 49 4.76 -2.87 26.23
C SER A 49 5.72 -2.71 25.04
N GLU A 50 5.67 -3.64 24.09
CA GLU A 50 6.38 -3.60 22.82
C GLU A 50 5.99 -2.39 21.95
N VAL A 51 4.70 -2.06 21.86
CA VAL A 51 4.24 -0.89 21.07
C VAL A 51 4.56 0.42 21.80
N LEU A 52 4.62 0.43 23.13
CA LEU A 52 5.06 1.59 23.91
C LEU A 52 6.58 1.85 23.75
N ASP A 53 7.40 0.80 23.71
CA ASP A 53 8.83 0.92 23.40
C ASP A 53 9.05 1.42 21.97
N PHE A 54 8.26 0.93 21.02
CA PHE A 54 8.25 1.37 19.62
C PHE A 54 7.94 2.86 19.43
N ILE A 55 6.91 3.40 20.09
CA ILE A 55 6.57 4.84 20.02
C ILE A 55 7.67 5.70 20.66
N SER A 56 8.38 5.19 21.67
CA SER A 56 9.44 5.94 22.35
C SER A 56 10.70 6.15 21.49
N ILE A 57 10.93 5.31 20.46
CA ILE A 57 12.17 5.24 19.66
C ILE A 57 12.06 5.96 18.29
N GLY A 58 10.90 6.53 17.94
CA GLY A 58 10.59 7.19 16.65
C GLY A 58 11.45 8.42 16.25
N ARG A 59 12.65 8.59 16.79
CA ARG A 59 13.67 9.56 16.36
C ARG A 59 14.91 8.94 15.70
N GLN A 60 15.05 7.61 15.62
CA GLN A 60 16.27 7.01 15.06
C GLN A 60 16.08 6.51 13.63
N ARG A 61 16.99 6.93 12.73
CA ARG A 61 17.12 6.44 11.35
C ARG A 61 17.56 4.97 11.25
N GLN A 62 17.90 4.35 12.37
CA GLN A 62 18.24 2.94 12.44
C GLN A 62 17.39 2.31 13.53
N TRP A 63 16.60 1.33 13.12
CA TRP A 63 15.81 0.52 14.03
C TRP A 63 16.76 -0.28 14.90
N PRO A 64 16.55 -0.30 16.22
CA PRO A 64 17.34 -1.18 17.07
C PRO A 64 17.06 -2.63 16.68
N ARG A 65 18.14 -3.42 16.55
CA ARG A 65 18.18 -4.81 16.03
C ARG A 65 17.31 -5.83 16.79
N PHE A 66 16.55 -5.43 17.80
CA PHE A 66 15.73 -6.35 18.59
C PHE A 66 14.36 -6.67 17.97
N TRP A 67 13.97 -6.00 16.88
CA TRP A 67 12.73 -6.33 16.14
C TRP A 67 12.90 -7.44 15.11
N VAL A 68 14.07 -8.08 15.05
CA VAL A 68 14.40 -9.25 14.21
C VAL A 68 13.66 -10.53 14.66
N HIS A 69 12.64 -10.42 15.51
CA HIS A 69 11.89 -11.58 15.95
C HIS A 69 10.71 -11.80 15.03
N SER A 70 10.80 -12.89 14.26
CA SER A 70 9.84 -13.47 13.33
C SER A 70 8.44 -13.78 13.91
N HIS A 71 8.13 -13.27 15.09
CA HIS A 71 7.15 -13.78 16.04
C HIS A 71 6.45 -12.70 16.86
N ALA A 72 6.74 -11.40 16.62
CA ALA A 72 6.03 -10.31 17.30
C ALA A 72 4.52 -10.40 17.03
N ASP A 73 3.70 -10.10 18.05
CA ASP A 73 2.25 -10.09 17.94
C ASP A 73 1.72 -8.66 18.03
N LEU A 74 1.49 -8.08 16.86
CA LEU A 74 0.92 -6.76 16.64
C LEU A 74 -0.54 -6.86 16.17
N SER A 75 -1.20 -7.98 16.47
CA SER A 75 -2.60 -8.17 16.09
C SER A 75 -3.47 -7.06 16.69
N ARG A 76 -4.35 -6.47 15.87
CA ARG A 76 -5.24 -5.35 16.24
C ARG A 76 -4.52 -4.04 16.60
N ALA A 77 -3.21 -3.96 16.42
CA ALA A 77 -2.47 -2.73 16.64
C ALA A 77 -2.96 -1.63 15.69
N GLN A 78 -2.97 -0.39 16.18
CA GLN A 78 -3.20 0.79 15.37
C GLN A 78 -1.83 1.32 14.91
N LEU A 79 -1.45 0.92 13.69
CA LEU A 79 -0.12 1.21 13.12
C LEU A 79 -0.20 2.22 11.98
N GLN A 80 -1.37 2.83 11.76
CA GLN A 80 -1.49 3.92 10.79
C GLN A 80 -0.49 5.01 11.17
N GLU A 81 0.09 5.62 10.14
CA GLU A 81 1.05 6.72 10.25
C GLU A 81 2.48 6.36 10.69
N ILE A 82 2.79 5.11 11.03
CA ILE A 82 4.20 4.73 11.23
C ILE A 82 4.87 4.42 9.89
N ASP A 83 6.14 4.78 9.77
CA ASP A 83 7.01 4.42 8.64
C ASP A 83 7.63 3.05 8.92
N LEU A 84 7.21 2.03 8.17
CA LEU A 84 7.73 0.66 8.26
C LEU A 84 8.50 0.26 7.00
N ARG A 85 8.99 1.24 6.23
CA ARG A 85 9.76 0.98 5.02
C ARG A 85 11.01 0.15 5.26
N GLY A 86 11.24 -0.82 4.38
CA GLY A 86 12.40 -1.70 4.38
C GLY A 86 12.55 -2.53 5.66
N GLN A 87 11.53 -2.57 6.52
CA GLN A 87 11.62 -3.30 7.79
C GLN A 87 11.48 -4.80 7.56
N ASP A 88 12.14 -5.56 8.42
CA ASP A 88 11.98 -7.00 8.47
C ASP A 88 10.83 -7.38 9.42
N LEU A 89 9.70 -7.74 8.83
CA LEU A 89 8.45 -8.12 9.49
C LEU A 89 8.06 -9.57 9.15
N HIS A 90 9.03 -10.40 8.76
CA HIS A 90 8.77 -11.79 8.38
C HIS A 90 8.07 -12.55 9.51
N GLY A 91 6.99 -13.27 9.21
CA GLY A 91 6.25 -14.08 10.19
C GLY A 91 5.51 -13.30 11.29
N VAL A 92 5.61 -11.97 11.34
CA VAL A 92 4.92 -11.13 12.35
C VAL A 92 3.41 -11.31 12.24
N LYS A 93 2.72 -11.33 13.38
CA LYS A 93 1.26 -11.37 13.42
C LYS A 93 0.71 -9.95 13.41
N LEU A 94 -0.01 -9.62 12.35
CA LEU A 94 -0.71 -8.36 12.12
C LEU A 94 -2.22 -8.61 11.95
N PHE A 95 -2.73 -9.68 12.58
CA PHE A 95 -4.12 -10.09 12.43
C PHE A 95 -5.06 -8.96 12.87
N ARG A 96 -5.94 -8.50 11.97
CA ARG A 96 -6.82 -7.33 12.20
C ARG A 96 -6.08 -6.05 12.59
N ALA A 97 -4.77 -5.94 12.35
CA ALA A 97 -4.07 -4.69 12.52
C ALA A 97 -4.64 -3.65 11.54
N ASN A 98 -4.63 -2.39 11.95
CA ASN A 98 -4.96 -1.30 11.06
C ASN A 98 -3.66 -0.65 10.59
N LEU A 99 -3.41 -0.80 9.30
CA LEU A 99 -2.26 -0.43 8.50
C LEU A 99 -2.70 0.46 7.32
N SER A 100 -3.89 1.06 7.40
CA SER A 100 -4.39 1.94 6.33
C SER A 100 -3.43 3.10 6.09
N GLN A 101 -3.16 3.38 4.80
CA GLN A 101 -2.24 4.41 4.31
C GLN A 101 -0.82 4.34 4.88
N ILE A 102 -0.40 3.17 5.39
CA ILE A 102 0.94 2.98 5.92
C ILE A 102 1.96 2.93 4.79
N ASP A 103 3.20 3.28 5.11
CA ASP A 103 4.34 3.17 4.21
C ASP A 103 5.16 1.91 4.57
N LEU A 104 5.07 0.89 3.71
CA LEU A 104 5.70 -0.43 3.80
C LEU A 104 6.55 -0.73 2.55
N ASP A 105 6.93 0.29 1.77
CA ASP A 105 7.82 0.12 0.61
C ASP A 105 9.08 -0.66 1.00
N LEU A 106 9.47 -1.63 0.17
CA LEU A 106 10.60 -2.55 0.38
C LEU A 106 10.54 -3.42 1.65
N ALA A 107 9.44 -3.42 2.42
CA ALA A 107 9.36 -4.22 3.64
C ALA A 107 9.36 -5.74 3.35
N ASN A 108 9.91 -6.52 4.26
CA ASN A 108 9.82 -7.97 4.24
C ASN A 108 8.67 -8.44 5.13
N LEU A 109 7.53 -8.77 4.55
CA LEU A 109 6.33 -9.32 5.19
C LEU A 109 6.15 -10.82 4.89
N SER A 110 7.20 -11.49 4.40
CA SER A 110 7.09 -12.90 4.01
C SER A 110 6.60 -13.77 5.18
N GLY A 111 5.60 -14.61 4.90
CA GLY A 111 4.96 -15.46 5.91
C GLY A 111 4.18 -14.75 7.02
N ALA A 112 4.05 -13.42 7.00
CA ALA A 112 3.30 -12.67 8.02
C ALA A 112 1.81 -13.05 8.04
N ASP A 113 1.17 -12.90 9.19
CA ASP A 113 -0.28 -13.07 9.32
C ASP A 113 -0.99 -11.71 9.29
N LEU A 114 -1.40 -11.30 8.09
CA LEU A 114 -2.15 -10.07 7.81
C LEU A 114 -3.65 -10.38 7.62
N SER A 115 -4.13 -11.54 8.08
CA SER A 115 -5.52 -11.92 7.86
C SER A 115 -6.45 -10.89 8.50
N LYS A 116 -7.46 -10.41 7.74
CA LYS A 116 -8.39 -9.36 8.15
C LYS A 116 -7.75 -8.01 8.53
N ALA A 117 -6.47 -7.78 8.19
CA ALA A 117 -5.86 -6.47 8.37
C ALA A 117 -6.51 -5.44 7.44
N ASP A 118 -6.53 -4.18 7.87
CA ASP A 118 -6.91 -3.05 7.03
C ASP A 118 -5.65 -2.39 6.49
N MET A 119 -5.42 -2.48 5.19
CA MET A 119 -4.29 -1.90 4.45
C MET A 119 -4.81 -1.05 3.28
N ASN A 120 -6.00 -0.47 3.42
CA ASN A 120 -6.56 0.44 2.43
C ASN A 120 -5.56 1.56 2.11
N GLY A 121 -5.22 1.72 0.84
CA GLY A 121 -4.28 2.75 0.38
C GLY A 121 -2.85 2.62 0.92
N ALA A 122 -2.45 1.46 1.45
CA ALA A 122 -1.08 1.24 1.92
C ALA A 122 -0.10 1.22 0.74
N ASP A 123 1.11 1.76 0.94
CA ASP A 123 2.22 1.60 0.01
C ASP A 123 3.01 0.33 0.37
N LEU A 124 2.91 -0.68 -0.48
CA LEU A 124 3.58 -1.97 -0.41
C LEU A 124 4.45 -2.19 -1.66
N SER A 125 4.85 -1.10 -2.32
CA SER A 125 5.72 -1.14 -3.49
C SER A 125 6.99 -1.93 -3.17
N LEU A 126 7.41 -2.80 -4.08
CA LEU A 126 8.62 -3.63 -3.95
C LEU A 126 8.68 -4.50 -2.67
N ALA A 127 7.60 -4.61 -1.89
CA ALA A 127 7.58 -5.38 -0.66
C ALA A 127 7.58 -6.89 -0.96
N ASN A 128 8.18 -7.67 -0.06
CA ASN A 128 8.12 -9.12 -0.11
C ASN A 128 7.00 -9.63 0.80
N LEU A 129 5.86 -10.02 0.23
CA LEU A 129 4.75 -10.67 0.92
C LEU A 129 4.69 -12.18 0.67
N SER A 130 5.74 -12.79 0.12
CA SER A 130 5.70 -14.20 -0.28
C SER A 130 5.21 -15.12 0.85
N GLY A 131 4.21 -15.96 0.55
CA GLY A 131 3.60 -16.87 1.52
C GLY A 131 2.78 -16.23 2.64
N ALA A 132 2.59 -14.91 2.68
CA ALA A 132 1.82 -14.23 3.71
C ALA A 132 0.33 -14.65 3.69
N LYS A 133 -0.31 -14.57 4.86
CA LYS A 133 -1.75 -14.82 5.01
C LYS A 133 -2.49 -13.49 4.93
N LEU A 134 -3.31 -13.31 3.90
CA LEU A 134 -4.03 -12.06 3.61
C LEU A 134 -5.55 -12.32 3.49
N GLY A 135 -6.02 -13.44 4.04
CA GLY A 135 -7.42 -13.84 3.91
C GLY A 135 -8.34 -12.78 4.52
N ARG A 136 -9.30 -12.29 3.72
CA ARG A 136 -10.24 -11.21 4.09
C ARG A 136 -9.55 -9.89 4.47
N ALA A 137 -8.30 -9.66 4.07
CA ALA A 137 -7.65 -8.38 4.25
C ALA A 137 -8.27 -7.33 3.31
N ASN A 138 -8.25 -6.07 3.73
CA ASN A 138 -8.61 -4.93 2.89
C ASN A 138 -7.34 -4.32 2.30
N LEU A 139 -7.10 -4.52 1.01
CA LEU A 139 -6.02 -3.95 0.20
C LEU A 139 -6.58 -3.00 -0.87
N ALA A 140 -7.82 -2.52 -0.71
CA ALA A 140 -8.40 -1.61 -1.67
C ALA A 140 -7.51 -0.36 -1.82
N TYR A 141 -7.26 0.07 -3.06
CA TYR A 141 -6.37 1.19 -3.40
C TYR A 141 -4.90 1.03 -2.97
N ALA A 142 -4.44 -0.15 -2.55
CA ALA A 142 -3.04 -0.35 -2.16
C ALA A 142 -2.09 -0.23 -3.37
N GLU A 143 -0.89 0.32 -3.13
CA GLU A 143 0.19 0.35 -4.12
C GLU A 143 1.05 -0.91 -3.94
N LEU A 144 1.02 -1.82 -4.91
CA LEU A 144 1.72 -3.12 -4.89
C LEU A 144 2.66 -3.25 -6.10
N PHE A 145 3.14 -2.12 -6.61
CA PHE A 145 4.02 -2.08 -7.78
C PHE A 145 5.25 -2.95 -7.54
N LYS A 146 5.46 -3.95 -8.41
CA LYS A 146 6.56 -4.93 -8.31
C LYS A 146 6.64 -5.69 -6.97
N ALA A 147 5.58 -5.74 -6.17
CA ALA A 147 5.56 -6.52 -4.94
C ALA A 147 5.63 -8.03 -5.23
N ASP A 148 6.26 -8.79 -4.35
CA ASP A 148 6.22 -10.26 -4.38
C ASP A 148 5.04 -10.77 -3.53
N LEU A 149 3.97 -11.17 -4.20
CA LEU A 149 2.77 -11.79 -3.61
C LEU A 149 2.74 -13.31 -3.88
N SER A 150 3.87 -13.91 -4.25
CA SER A 150 3.89 -15.32 -4.62
C SER A 150 3.44 -16.21 -3.45
N LYS A 151 2.63 -17.22 -3.75
CA LYS A 151 2.08 -18.18 -2.77
C LYS A 151 1.29 -17.55 -1.60
N THR A 152 0.87 -16.29 -1.71
CA THR A 152 0.03 -15.64 -0.69
C THR A 152 -1.36 -16.27 -0.62
N LYS A 153 -2.01 -16.15 0.54
CA LYS A 153 -3.40 -16.58 0.75
C LYS A 153 -4.32 -15.36 0.75
N LEU A 154 -4.87 -15.00 -0.40
CA LEU A 154 -5.72 -13.82 -0.63
C LEU A 154 -7.22 -14.14 -0.66
N ARG A 155 -7.63 -15.32 -0.19
CA ARG A 155 -9.04 -15.75 -0.23
C ARG A 155 -9.97 -14.72 0.43
N ASN A 156 -10.97 -14.25 -0.32
CA ASN A 156 -11.90 -13.17 0.06
C ASN A 156 -11.25 -11.81 0.39
N ALA A 157 -10.00 -11.55 -0.03
CA ALA A 157 -9.39 -10.24 0.15
C ALA A 157 -10.02 -9.22 -0.82
N ASP A 158 -10.02 -7.96 -0.41
CA ASP A 158 -10.41 -6.85 -1.29
C ASP A 158 -9.15 -6.21 -1.86
N LEU A 159 -8.92 -6.31 -3.15
CA LEU A 159 -7.83 -5.69 -3.92
C LEU A 159 -8.40 -4.67 -4.92
N SER A 160 -9.63 -4.19 -4.71
CA SER A 160 -10.26 -3.25 -5.64
C SER A 160 -9.41 -2.00 -5.82
N HIS A 161 -9.24 -1.57 -7.06
CA HIS A 161 -8.42 -0.42 -7.43
C HIS A 161 -6.94 -0.46 -7.01
N ALA A 162 -6.42 -1.61 -6.58
CA ALA A 162 -5.01 -1.75 -6.22
C ALA A 162 -4.11 -1.67 -7.48
N ASP A 163 -2.90 -1.10 -7.32
CA ASP A 163 -1.87 -1.12 -8.35
C ASP A 163 -0.98 -2.35 -8.19
N LEU A 164 -1.27 -3.41 -8.95
CA LEU A 164 -0.50 -4.65 -9.02
C LEU A 164 0.44 -4.68 -10.22
N THR A 165 0.75 -3.54 -10.83
CA THR A 165 1.61 -3.46 -12.02
C THR A 165 2.95 -4.14 -11.75
N GLN A 166 3.30 -5.11 -12.59
CA GLN A 166 4.53 -5.93 -12.48
C GLN A 166 4.68 -6.73 -11.18
N ALA A 167 3.62 -6.90 -10.38
CA ALA A 167 3.65 -7.75 -9.19
C ALA A 167 3.78 -9.24 -9.53
N ASP A 168 4.38 -10.03 -8.63
CA ASP A 168 4.44 -11.48 -8.76
C ASP A 168 3.32 -12.13 -7.94
N LEU A 169 2.29 -12.65 -8.61
CA LEU A 169 1.16 -13.36 -7.98
C LEU A 169 1.27 -14.88 -8.16
N SER A 170 2.44 -15.41 -8.56
CA SER A 170 2.60 -16.83 -8.90
C SER A 170 2.19 -17.73 -7.73
N GLY A 171 1.16 -18.57 -7.96
CA GLY A 171 0.65 -19.51 -6.96
C GLY A 171 -0.13 -18.89 -5.79
N ALA A 172 -0.45 -17.60 -5.84
CA ALA A 172 -1.37 -16.97 -4.88
C ALA A 172 -2.80 -17.55 -5.00
N ASP A 173 -3.46 -17.75 -3.86
CA ASP A 173 -4.87 -18.14 -3.79
C ASP A 173 -5.76 -16.88 -3.81
N LEU A 174 -6.32 -16.58 -4.98
CA LEU A 174 -7.24 -15.45 -5.21
C LEU A 174 -8.72 -15.84 -5.13
N THR A 175 -9.04 -17.01 -4.59
CA THR A 175 -10.42 -17.50 -4.54
C THR A 175 -11.34 -16.47 -3.87
N MET A 176 -12.36 -16.01 -4.59
CA MET A 176 -13.30 -14.97 -4.17
C MET A 176 -12.66 -13.63 -3.79
N ALA A 177 -11.44 -13.32 -4.23
CA ALA A 177 -10.84 -12.00 -4.05
C ALA A 177 -11.52 -10.99 -4.98
N ASN A 178 -11.70 -9.74 -4.54
CA ASN A 178 -12.20 -8.67 -5.38
C ASN A 178 -11.03 -7.96 -6.07
N LEU A 179 -10.94 -8.01 -7.40
CA LEU A 179 -9.93 -7.32 -8.21
C LEU A 179 -10.56 -6.23 -9.09
N SER A 180 -11.80 -5.80 -8.81
CA SER A 180 -12.48 -4.76 -9.59
C SER A 180 -11.63 -3.49 -9.70
N GLY A 181 -11.40 -2.99 -10.92
CA GLY A 181 -10.62 -1.79 -11.16
C GLY A 181 -9.11 -1.92 -10.87
N ALA A 182 -8.61 -3.11 -10.52
CA ALA A 182 -7.18 -3.31 -10.24
C ALA A 182 -6.33 -3.19 -11.53
N ARG A 183 -5.08 -2.72 -11.38
CA ARG A 183 -4.13 -2.61 -12.50
C ARG A 183 -3.14 -3.76 -12.44
N LEU A 184 -3.24 -4.72 -13.36
CA LEU A 184 -2.41 -5.95 -13.37
C LEU A 184 -1.37 -5.95 -14.50
N THR A 185 -1.14 -4.85 -15.22
CA THR A 185 -0.25 -4.82 -16.38
C THR A 185 1.14 -5.40 -16.04
N GLY A 186 1.57 -6.42 -16.79
CA GLY A 186 2.83 -7.12 -16.57
C GLY A 186 2.92 -7.95 -15.28
N ALA A 187 1.82 -8.08 -14.51
CA ALA A 187 1.78 -8.94 -13.34
C ALA A 187 1.92 -10.41 -13.74
N LYS A 188 2.67 -11.19 -12.95
CA LYS A 188 2.77 -12.63 -13.15
C LYS A 188 1.58 -13.32 -12.48
N ILE A 189 0.54 -13.59 -13.25
CA ILE A 189 -0.68 -14.26 -12.80
C ILE A 189 -1.19 -15.17 -13.92
N SER A 190 -1.65 -16.37 -13.54
CA SER A 190 -2.20 -17.33 -14.52
C SER A 190 -3.69 -17.07 -14.81
N PRO A 191 -4.19 -17.49 -15.98
CA PRO A 191 -5.63 -17.41 -16.29
C PRO A 191 -6.52 -18.12 -15.25
N GLN A 192 -6.06 -19.24 -14.69
CA GLN A 192 -6.80 -19.98 -13.66
C GLN A 192 -6.93 -19.19 -12.35
N GLN A 193 -5.89 -18.45 -11.98
CA GLN A 193 -5.93 -17.57 -10.80
C GLN A 193 -6.89 -16.40 -11.02
N LEU A 194 -6.86 -15.77 -12.19
CA LEU A 194 -7.82 -14.72 -12.56
C LEU A 194 -9.27 -15.25 -12.51
N ALA A 195 -9.52 -16.42 -13.08
CA ALA A 195 -10.86 -17.04 -13.08
C ALA A 195 -11.38 -17.40 -11.68
N SER A 196 -10.51 -17.50 -10.68
CA SER A 196 -10.91 -17.78 -9.29
C SER A 196 -11.34 -16.54 -8.50
N ALA A 197 -11.04 -15.34 -9.03
CA ALA A 197 -11.42 -14.08 -8.40
C ALA A 197 -12.95 -13.89 -8.42
N ALA A 198 -13.48 -13.18 -7.42
CA ALA A 198 -14.90 -12.86 -7.35
C ALA A 198 -15.33 -11.83 -8.40
N SER A 199 -14.45 -10.87 -8.70
CA SER A 199 -14.71 -9.83 -9.71
C SER A 199 -13.39 -9.35 -10.32
N LEU A 200 -13.44 -9.07 -11.62
CA LEU A 200 -12.41 -8.42 -12.42
C LEU A 200 -12.97 -7.20 -13.16
N GLU A 201 -14.16 -6.73 -12.80
CA GLU A 201 -14.85 -5.65 -13.50
C GLU A 201 -13.99 -4.38 -13.54
N GLY A 202 -13.72 -3.86 -14.74
CA GLY A 202 -12.91 -2.67 -14.95
C GLY A 202 -11.42 -2.85 -14.62
N ALA A 203 -10.96 -4.07 -14.33
CA ALA A 203 -9.55 -4.34 -14.11
C ALA A 203 -8.77 -4.25 -15.43
N THR A 204 -7.54 -3.73 -15.38
CA THR A 204 -6.60 -3.87 -16.51
C THR A 204 -5.84 -5.18 -16.35
N LEU A 205 -5.93 -6.06 -17.32
CA LEU A 205 -5.32 -7.40 -17.33
C LEU A 205 -3.80 -7.35 -17.56
N PRO A 206 -3.09 -8.49 -17.36
CA PRO A 206 -1.64 -8.55 -17.53
C PRO A 206 -1.11 -8.11 -18.89
N ASP A 207 -1.89 -8.32 -19.96
CA ASP A 207 -1.58 -7.90 -21.32
C ASP A 207 -1.90 -6.40 -21.60
N GLY A 208 -2.46 -5.69 -20.62
CA GLY A 208 -2.85 -4.29 -20.74
C GLY A 208 -4.28 -4.06 -21.22
N THR A 209 -5.04 -5.12 -21.51
CA THR A 209 -6.45 -4.98 -21.93
C THR A 209 -7.38 -4.69 -20.75
N LEU A 210 -8.47 -3.97 -20.99
CA LEU A 210 -9.50 -3.73 -19.97
C LEU A 210 -10.47 -4.91 -19.91
N HIS A 211 -10.66 -5.49 -18.73
CA HIS A 211 -11.67 -6.50 -18.49
C HIS A 211 -13.06 -5.85 -18.34
N GLN A 212 -13.83 -5.87 -19.43
CA GLN A 212 -15.22 -5.43 -19.42
C GLN A 212 -16.10 -6.50 -18.76
N ALA A 213 -17.11 -6.07 -18.00
CA ALA A 213 -18.13 -6.99 -17.52
C ALA A 213 -18.85 -7.63 -18.72
N PRO A 214 -19.23 -8.92 -18.66
CA PRO A 214 -20.04 -9.52 -19.69
C PRO A 214 -21.43 -8.85 -19.70
N GLY A 215 -21.67 -7.91 -20.62
CA GLY A 215 -22.97 -7.24 -20.76
C GLY A 215 -23.00 -5.90 -21.51
N GLU A 216 -21.88 -5.19 -21.65
CA GLU A 216 -21.86 -3.93 -22.41
C GLU A 216 -21.53 -4.17 -23.89
N VAL A 217 -22.50 -4.72 -24.61
CA VAL A 217 -22.52 -4.58 -26.07
C VAL A 217 -22.93 -3.14 -26.35
N PHE A 218 -21.95 -2.26 -26.55
CA PHE A 218 -22.23 -0.99 -27.23
C PHE A 218 -22.69 -1.35 -28.63
N ALA A 219 -24.01 -1.28 -28.86
CA ALA A 219 -24.55 -1.27 -30.20
C ALA A 219 -23.95 -0.06 -30.91
N GLU A 220 -22.89 -0.26 -31.69
CA GLU A 220 -22.46 0.75 -32.66
C GLU A 220 -23.63 0.95 -33.62
N GLY A 221 -24.30 2.09 -33.46
CA GLY A 221 -25.39 2.52 -34.31
C GLY A 221 -24.91 2.57 -35.74
N SER A 222 -25.44 1.64 -36.54
CA SER A 222 -25.50 1.80 -37.99
C SER A 222 -26.41 2.99 -38.29
N SER A 223 -25.88 4.03 -38.92
CA SER A 223 -26.56 4.93 -39.87
C SER A 223 -25.54 5.77 -40.60
#